data_AF-A0A367QA25-F1
#
_entry.id   AF-A0A367QA25-F1
#
_cell.length_a   1.000
_cell.length_b   1.000
_cell.length_c   1.000
_cell.angle_alpha   90.00
_cell.angle_beta   90.00
_cell.angle_gamma   90.00
#
_symmetry.space_group_name_H-M   'P 1'
#
loop_
_entity.id
_entity.type
_entity.pdbx_description
1 polymer ?
#
loop_
_entity_poly.entity_id
_entity_poly.type
_entity_poly.pdbx_seq_one_letter_code
_entity_poly.pdbx_strand_id
1 'polypeptide(L)' 'MITNKNRMPDVDFLPDDEIRPIGNIGGTRLVLLGKEKGTDVAVVSRSYASEFDPKEDFFAIPLYELISHSQERIELKEAL' A
#
# COMPACT_ATOMS: atom_id res chain seq x y z
N MET A 1 -3.78 11.31 1.78
CA MET A 1 -3.29 11.77 0.45
C MET A 1 -2.05 10.97 0.04
N ILE A 2 -1.87 10.63 -1.25
CA ILE A 2 -0.67 9.89 -1.69
C ILE A 2 0.42 10.88 -2.12
N THR A 3 1.48 10.96 -1.32
CA THR A 3 2.50 12.03 -1.39
C THR A 3 3.46 11.92 -2.58
N ASN A 4 3.68 10.70 -3.08
CA ASN A 4 4.58 10.41 -4.20
C ASN A 4 3.83 10.00 -5.48
N LYS A 5 2.53 10.31 -5.59
CA LYS A 5 1.67 9.92 -6.74
C LYS A 5 2.29 10.25 -8.11
N ASN A 6 2.90 11.44 -8.23
CA ASN A 6 3.54 11.90 -9.46
C ASN A 6 4.77 11.09 -9.89
N ARG A 7 5.35 10.27 -9.00
CA ARG A 7 6.49 9.38 -9.29
C ARG A 7 6.05 8.01 -9.78
N MET A 8 4.74 7.74 -9.84
CA MET A 8 4.19 6.45 -10.25
C MET A 8 3.15 6.62 -11.36
N PRO A 9 3.59 7.00 -12.58
CA PRO A 9 2.67 7.23 -13.70
C PRO A 9 1.93 5.97 -14.17
N ASP A 10 2.52 4.80 -13.92
CA ASP A 10 2.02 3.50 -14.36
C ASP A 10 1.18 2.80 -13.29
N VAL A 11 0.55 3.56 -12.39
CA VAL A 11 -0.29 3.02 -11.32
C VAL A 11 -1.71 3.56 -11.41
N ASP A 12 -2.66 2.64 -11.41
CA ASP A 12 -4.08 2.92 -11.22
C ASP A 12 -4.34 2.97 -9.71
N PHE A 13 -4.31 4.18 -9.16
CA PHE A 13 -4.61 4.43 -7.76
C PHE A 13 -6.11 4.28 -7.49
N LEU A 14 -6.43 3.60 -6.40
CA LEU A 14 -7.79 3.48 -5.90
C LEU A 14 -8.34 4.85 -5.49
N PRO A 15 -9.66 5.05 -5.61
CA PRO A 15 -10.32 6.20 -4.98
C PRO A 15 -10.24 6.09 -3.45
N ASP A 16 -10.33 7.23 -2.76
CA ASP A 16 -10.08 7.33 -1.31
C ASP A 16 -10.99 6.41 -0.47
N ASP A 17 -12.19 6.11 -0.94
CA ASP A 17 -13.17 5.23 -0.29
C ASP A 17 -12.90 3.73 -0.52
N GLU A 18 -12.03 3.38 -1.45
CA GLU A 18 -11.58 1.99 -1.70
C GLU A 18 -10.20 1.70 -1.08
N ILE A 19 -9.48 2.73 -0.64
CA ILE A 19 -8.23 2.56 0.12
C ILE A 19 -8.53 1.81 1.41
N ARG A 20 -7.85 0.67 1.61
CA ARG A 20 -8.17 -0.23 2.73
C ARG A 20 -6.95 -0.97 3.27
N PRO A 21 -6.93 -1.31 4.57
CA PRO A 21 -5.94 -2.21 5.14
C PRO A 21 -6.04 -3.61 4.53
N ILE A 22 -4.90 -4.18 4.16
CA ILE A 22 -4.81 -5.53 3.57
C ILE A 22 -3.97 -6.48 4.41
N GLY A 23 -3.33 -6.00 5.47
CA GLY A 23 -2.41 -6.81 6.25
C GLY A 23 -1.55 -5.98 7.18
N ASN A 24 -0.46 -6.58 7.62
CA ASN A 24 0.59 -5.94 8.41
C ASN A 24 1.98 -6.34 7.91
N ILE A 25 2.97 -5.52 8.25
CA ILE A 25 4.40 -5.79 8.07
C ILE A 25 5.13 -5.35 9.34
N GLY A 26 5.78 -6.27 10.03
CA GLY A 26 6.50 -5.94 11.29
C GLY A 26 5.60 -5.31 12.37
N GLY A 27 4.32 -5.67 12.40
CA GLY A 27 3.33 -5.05 13.30
C GLY A 27 2.80 -3.69 12.83
N THR A 28 3.28 -3.16 11.71
CA THR A 28 2.76 -1.93 11.07
C THR A 28 1.67 -2.28 10.06
N ARG A 29 0.57 -1.53 10.05
CA ARG A 29 -0.55 -1.76 9.13
C ARG A 29 -0.12 -1.53 7.68
N LEU A 30 -0.48 -2.45 6.80
CA LEU A 30 -0.26 -2.35 5.36
C LEU A 30 -1.59 -2.01 4.67
N VAL A 31 -1.56 -0.98 3.82
CA VAL A 31 -2.73 -0.40 3.15
C VAL A 31 -2.57 -0.53 1.64
N LEU A 32 -3.62 -0.98 0.95
CA LEU A 32 -3.67 -1.02 -0.51
C LEU A 32 -4.07 0.34 -1.06
N LEU A 33 -3.29 0.86 -1.99
CA LEU A 33 -3.48 2.18 -2.60
C LEU A 33 -3.82 2.12 -4.08
N GLY A 34 -3.56 1.01 -4.76
CA GLY A 34 -3.65 0.92 -6.21
C GLY A 34 -3.03 -0.36 -6.76
N LYS A 35 -3.00 -0.45 -8.08
CA LYS A 35 -2.31 -1.51 -8.82
C LYS A 35 -1.48 -0.94 -9.96
N GLU A 36 -0.35 -1.56 -10.26
CA GLU A 36 0.43 -1.24 -11.46
C GLU A 36 -0.33 -1.65 -12.73
N LYS A 37 -0.30 -0.78 -13.74
CA LYS A 37 -0.93 -0.99 -15.04
C LYS A 37 -0.26 -2.16 -15.76
N GLY A 38 -1.06 -3.12 -16.21
CA GLY A 38 -0.61 -4.25 -17.03
C GLY A 38 0.03 -5.42 -16.27
N THR A 39 0.38 -5.25 -15.00
CA THR A 39 0.89 -6.34 -14.14
C THR A 39 -0.06 -6.70 -12.99
N ASP A 40 -1.02 -5.82 -12.67
CA ASP A 40 -1.93 -5.92 -11.53
C ASP A 40 -1.22 -6.06 -10.16
N VAL A 41 0.07 -5.73 -10.13
CA VAL A 41 0.86 -5.75 -8.89
C VAL A 41 0.29 -4.73 -7.92
N ALA A 42 0.04 -5.16 -6.69
CA ALA A 42 -0.43 -4.30 -5.63
C ALA A 42 0.57 -3.20 -5.29
N VAL A 43 0.08 -1.98 -5.18
CA VAL A 43 0.80 -0.82 -4.66
C VAL A 43 0.28 -0.52 -3.26
N VAL A 44 1.20 -0.41 -2.31
CA VAL A 44 0.88 -0.38 -0.89
C VAL A 44 1.58 0.77 -0.17
N SER A 45 1.13 1.07 1.05
CA SER A 45 1.85 1.91 2.02
C SER A 45 1.74 1.32 3.41
N ARG A 46 2.71 1.66 4.26
CA ARG A 46 2.57 1.51 5.71
C ARG A 46 1.67 2.63 6.24
N SER A 47 0.81 2.32 7.20
CA SER A 47 -0.02 3.27 7.96
C SER A 47 0.44 3.23 9.41
N TYR A 48 0.76 4.40 9.96
CA TYR A 48 1.29 4.54 11.32
C TYR A 48 0.27 5.11 12.29
N ALA A 49 -0.90 5.54 11.80
CA ALA A 49 -2.01 5.97 12.63
C ALA A 49 -2.51 4.82 13.53
N SER A 50 -2.89 5.16 14.77
CA SER A 50 -3.43 4.19 15.74
C SER A 50 -4.67 3.48 15.20
N GLU A 51 -5.55 4.24 14.56
CA GLU A 51 -6.71 3.76 13.79
C GLU A 51 -6.49 4.03 12.30
N PHE A 52 -7.09 3.23 11.44
CA PHE A 52 -6.98 3.44 10.00
C PHE A 52 -7.74 4.70 9.59
N ASP A 53 -7.03 5.64 8.96
CA ASP A 53 -7.61 6.84 8.36
C ASP A 53 -7.22 6.90 6.87
N PRO A 54 -8.19 6.80 5.93
CA PRO A 54 -7.89 6.92 4.50
C PRO A 54 -7.33 8.30 4.10
N LYS A 55 -7.43 9.30 4.98
CA LYS A 55 -6.88 10.64 4.74
C LYS A 55 -5.42 10.81 5.16
N GLU A 56 -4.81 9.82 5.81
CA GLU A 56 -3.39 9.81 6.16
C GLU A 56 -2.50 10.07 4.93
N ASP A 57 -1.34 10.69 5.16
CA ASP A 57 -0.34 10.86 4.11
C ASP A 57 0.37 9.53 3.84
N PHE A 58 0.03 8.93 2.70
CA PHE A 58 0.61 7.67 2.28
C PHE A 58 1.80 7.87 1.35
N PHE A 59 2.76 6.96 1.46
CA PHE A 59 3.90 6.85 0.55
C PHE A 59 3.80 5.51 -0.16
N ALA A 60 3.45 5.57 -1.45
CA ALA A 60 3.16 4.39 -2.24
C ALA A 60 4.44 3.67 -2.69
N ILE A 61 4.43 2.34 -2.56
CA ILE A 61 5.54 1.45 -2.91
C ILE A 61 4.94 0.19 -3.54
N PRO A 62 5.49 -0.35 -4.65
CA PRO A 62 5.08 -1.66 -5.16
C PRO A 62 5.31 -2.75 -4.11
N LEU A 63 4.35 -3.67 -3.95
CA LEU A 63 4.40 -4.68 -2.91
C LEU A 63 5.65 -5.58 -3.04
N TYR A 64 6.09 -5.89 -4.27
CA TYR A 64 7.30 -6.70 -4.47
C TYR A 64 8.57 -6.00 -4.00
N GLU A 65 8.67 -4.66 -4.09
CA GLU A 65 9.82 -3.93 -3.54
C GLU A 65 9.83 -4.02 -2.03
N LEU A 66 8.66 -3.87 -1.41
CA LEU A 66 8.52 -4.00 0.04
C LEU A 66 8.92 -5.41 0.50
N ILE A 67 8.47 -6.46 -0.19
CA ILE A 67 8.85 -7.85 0.11
C ILE A 67 10.36 -8.06 -0.09
N SER A 68 10.92 -7.53 -1.18
CA SER A 68 12.33 -7.77 -1.54
C SER A 68 13.32 -7.08 -0.61
N HIS A 69 12.92 -5.97 0.02
CA HIS A 69 13.78 -5.16 0.87
C HIS A 69 13.45 -5.25 2.38
N SER A 70 12.34 -5.89 2.74
CA SER A 70 11.96 -6.06 4.14
C SER A 70 12.52 -7.34 4.74
N GLN A 71 13.09 -7.24 5.95
CA GLN A 71 13.38 -8.40 6.80
C GLN A 71 12.18 -8.78 7.69
N GLU A 72 11.15 -7.94 7.72
CA GLU A 72 9.96 -8.12 8.54
C GLU A 72 8.95 -9.05 7.86
N ARG A 73 8.28 -9.88 8.65
CA ARG A 73 7.20 -10.75 8.18
C ARG A 73 6.04 -9.90 7.66
N ILE A 74 5.59 -10.21 6.45
CA ILE A 74 4.38 -9.66 5.86
C ILE A 74 3.23 -10.67 6.08
N GLU A 75 2.13 -10.17 6.63
CA GLU A 75 0.92 -10.93 6.92
C GLU A 75 -0.26 -10.28 6.19
N LEU A 76 -0.65 -10.87 5.06
CA LEU A 76 -1.80 -10.43 4.28
C LEU A 76 -3.07 -11.14 4.77
N LYS A 77 -4.16 -10.39 4.91
CA LYS A 77 -5.45 -10.91 5.39
C LYS A 77 -6.34 -11.45 4.26
N GLU A 78 -6.07 -11.06 3.02
CA GLU A 78 -6.84 -11.47 1.83
C GLU A 78 -5.90 -11.74 0.64
N ALA A 79 -6.40 -12.49 -0.35
CA ALA A 79 -5.76 -12.57 -1.66
C ALA A 79 -5.96 -11.21 -2.39
N LEU A 80 -4.84 -10.62 -2.84
CA LEU A 80 -4.78 -9.30 -3.49
C LEU A 80 -5.16 -9.33 -4.98
#